data_AF-A0A7C0USC2-F1
#
_entry.id   AF-A0A7C0USC2-F1
#
_cell.length_a   1.000
_cell.length_b   1.000
_cell.length_c   1.000
_cell.angle_alpha   90.00
_cell.angle_beta   90.00
_cell.angle_gamma   90.00
#
_symmetry.space_group_name_H-M   'P 1'
#
loop_
_entity.id
_entity.type
_entity.pdbx_description
1 polymer ?
#
loop_
_entity_poly.entity_id
_entity_poly.type
_entity_poly.pdbx_seq_one_letter_code
_entity_poly.pdbx_strand_id
1 'polypeptide(L)'
;MRKIVVSAAILVFLFSGALAGVVNIPASGDNDSVQSMSREIEFSFPDVSTYESGDYEKIAIDGCSYTYKASYPSMPYKSEVLTFPFGTKIESIDVKVDNIQIMHIGKKIIPAAEP
;
A
#
# COMPACT_ATOMS: atom_id res chain seq x y z
N MET A 1 -32.53 -55.89 0.54
CA MET A 1 -31.40 -55.26 1.25
C MET A 1 -30.04 -55.59 0.64
N ARG A 2 -29.66 -56.86 0.43
CA ARG A 2 -28.34 -57.23 -0.15
C ARG A 2 -27.99 -56.55 -1.49
N LYS A 3 -28.95 -56.44 -2.42
CA LYS A 3 -28.73 -55.83 -3.74
C LYS A 3 -28.47 -54.31 -3.68
N ILE A 4 -29.06 -53.62 -2.71
CA ILE A 4 -28.90 -52.17 -2.50
C ILE A 4 -27.52 -51.89 -1.86
N VAL A 5 -27.10 -52.73 -0.92
CA VAL A 5 -25.77 -52.63 -0.29
C VAL A 5 -24.65 -52.86 -1.30
N VAL A 6 -24.82 -53.82 -2.22
CA VAL A 6 -23.85 -54.09 -3.29
C VAL A 6 -23.79 -52.92 -4.28
N SER A 7 -24.94 -52.34 -4.65
CA SER A 7 -25.00 -51.15 -5.51
C SER A 7 -24.32 -49.93 -4.87
N ALA A 8 -24.50 -49.73 -3.56
CA ALA A 8 -23.86 -48.64 -2.83
C ALA A 8 -22.34 -48.82 -2.74
N ALA A 9 -21.86 -50.05 -2.50
CA ALA A 9 -20.44 -50.35 -2.44
C ALA A 9 -19.71 -50.11 -3.78
N ILE A 10 -20.36 -50.44 -4.91
CA ILE A 10 -19.81 -50.19 -6.25
C ILE A 10 -19.75 -48.68 -6.53
N LEU A 11 -20.76 -47.91 -6.12
CA LEU A 11 -20.79 -46.46 -6.33
C LEU A 11 -19.68 -45.74 -5.54
N VAL A 12 -19.41 -46.18 -4.31
CA VAL A 12 -18.31 -45.64 -3.49
C VAL A 12 -16.94 -45.95 -4.12
N PHE A 13 -16.74 -47.15 -4.67
CA PHE A 13 -15.50 -47.52 -5.34
C PHE A 13 -15.24 -46.72 -6.63
N LEU A 14 -16.30 -46.40 -7.39
CA LEU A 14 -16.19 -45.59 -8.61
C LEU A 14 -15.85 -44.12 -8.32
N PHE A 15 -16.29 -43.57 -7.18
CA PHE A 15 -15.98 -42.19 -6.78
C PHE A 15 -14.57 -42.01 -6.16
N SER A 16 -13.95 -43.08 -5.62
CA SER A 16 -12.57 -42.99 -5.07
C SER A 16 -11.47 -42.94 -6.14
N GLY A 17 -11.77 -43.22 -7.41
CA GLY A 17 -10.78 -43.24 -8.49
C GLY A 17 -10.42 -41.88 -9.10
N ALA A 18 -11.17 -40.81 -8.82
CA ALA A 18 -11.03 -39.53 -9.51
C ALA A 18 -9.98 -38.56 -8.90
N LEU A 19 -9.27 -38.96 -7.84
CA LEU A 19 -8.32 -38.06 -7.13
C LEU A 19 -6.84 -38.48 -7.21
N ALA A 20 -6.50 -39.53 -7.96
CA ALA A 20 -5.12 -39.96 -8.18
C ALA A 20 -4.73 -39.73 -9.65
N GLY A 21 -4.55 -38.47 -10.06
CA GLY A 21 -4.22 -38.20 -11.47
C GLY A 21 -4.08 -36.75 -11.92
N VAL A 22 -4.14 -35.73 -11.04
CA VAL A 22 -3.58 -34.41 -11.40
C VAL A 22 -2.08 -34.46 -11.17
N VAL A 23 -1.38 -35.05 -12.14
CA VAL A 23 0.04 -34.79 -12.34
C VAL A 23 0.15 -33.30 -12.57
N ASN A 24 0.81 -32.60 -11.65
CA ASN A 24 1.27 -31.24 -11.86
C ASN A 24 2.36 -31.34 -12.94
N ILE A 25 1.95 -31.35 -14.21
CA ILE A 25 2.85 -31.10 -15.33
C ILE A 25 3.29 -29.66 -15.13
N PRO A 26 4.56 -29.36 -14.82
CA PRO A 26 5.02 -28.02 -15.05
C PRO A 26 4.96 -27.88 -16.57
N ALA A 27 3.96 -27.14 -17.03
CA ALA A 27 4.02 -26.59 -18.37
C ALA A 27 5.30 -25.75 -18.37
N SER A 28 6.35 -26.30 -18.97
CA SER A 28 7.51 -25.56 -19.45
C SER A 28 7.05 -24.65 -20.58
N GLY A 29 6.19 -23.69 -20.22
CA GLY A 29 6.04 -22.44 -20.92
C GLY A 29 7.00 -21.50 -20.22
N ASP A 30 8.02 -21.09 -20.96
CA ASP A 30 8.87 -19.95 -20.67
C ASP A 30 7.97 -18.70 -20.65
N ASN A 31 7.17 -18.59 -19.60
CA ASN A 31 6.45 -17.38 -19.26
C ASN A 31 7.36 -16.73 -18.25
N ASP A 32 8.20 -15.83 -18.74
CA ASP A 32 8.78 -14.74 -17.96
C ASP A 32 7.58 -13.94 -17.41
N SER A 33 6.90 -14.49 -16.41
CA SER A 33 5.79 -13.85 -15.73
C SER A 33 6.46 -12.74 -14.93
N VAL A 34 6.53 -11.56 -15.52
CA VAL A 34 6.95 -10.34 -14.83
C VAL A 34 6.14 -10.29 -13.55
N GLN A 35 6.79 -10.57 -12.43
CA GLN A 35 6.13 -10.66 -11.13
C GLN A 35 5.79 -9.24 -10.70
N SER A 36 4.62 -8.75 -11.12
CA SER A 36 4.14 -7.43 -10.75
C SER A 36 3.71 -7.45 -9.28
N MET A 37 4.37 -6.64 -8.46
CA MET A 37 4.05 -6.45 -7.05
C MET A 37 3.40 -5.08 -6.86
N SER A 38 2.28 -5.03 -6.14
CA SER A 38 1.70 -3.78 -5.61
C SER A 38 2.03 -3.66 -4.13
N ARG A 39 2.47 -2.48 -3.69
CA ARG A 39 2.64 -2.14 -2.27
C ARG A 39 1.76 -0.93 -1.96
N GLU A 40 0.92 -1.07 -0.94
CA GLU A 40 0.10 0.02 -0.41
C GLU A 40 0.81 0.65 0.80
N ILE A 41 0.81 1.98 0.85
CA ILE A 41 1.39 2.77 1.93
C ILE A 41 0.35 3.80 2.32
N GLU A 42 0.00 3.83 3.60
CA GLU A 42 -0.97 4.76 4.14
C GLU A 42 -0.26 5.86 4.92
N PHE A 43 -0.56 7.12 4.58
CA PHE A 43 -0.12 8.28 5.34
C PHE A 43 -1.32 8.91 6.03
N SER A 44 -1.23 9.03 7.36
CA SER A 44 -2.22 9.74 8.16
C SER A 44 -1.61 10.98 8.80
N PHE A 45 -2.37 12.07 8.78
CA PHE A 45 -2.00 13.38 9.31
C PHE A 45 -3.06 13.85 10.32
N PRO A 46 -3.18 13.18 11.49
CA PRO A 46 -4.12 13.58 12.52
C PRO A 46 -3.66 14.88 13.21
N ASP A 47 -4.60 15.54 13.88
CA ASP A 47 -4.32 16.62 14.85
C ASP A 47 -3.48 17.77 14.30
N VAL A 48 -3.85 18.27 13.11
CA VAL A 48 -3.23 19.46 12.52
C VAL A 48 -3.48 20.66 13.45
N SER A 49 -2.40 21.24 13.94
CA SER A 49 -2.43 22.44 14.78
C SER A 49 -1.70 23.59 14.11
N THR A 50 -2.05 24.81 14.49
CA THR A 50 -1.28 26.00 14.12
C THR A 50 -0.88 26.76 15.36
N TYR A 51 0.28 27.41 15.31
CA TYR A 51 0.71 28.31 16.37
C TYR A 51 1.44 29.53 15.82
N GLU A 52 1.31 30.65 16.51
CA GLU A 52 1.92 31.90 16.10
C GLU A 52 3.43 31.89 16.31
N SER A 53 4.16 32.48 15.35
CA SER A 53 5.60 32.67 15.39
C SER A 53 5.93 34.06 14.82
N GLY A 54 5.83 35.08 15.68
CA GLY A 54 5.97 36.48 15.28
C GLY A 54 4.91 36.91 14.27
N ASP A 55 5.35 37.42 13.11
CA ASP A 55 4.49 37.84 12.00
C ASP A 55 3.99 36.67 11.14
N TYR A 56 4.38 35.45 11.49
CA TYR A 56 4.07 34.23 10.77
C TYR A 56 3.26 33.25 11.63
N GLU A 57 2.72 32.25 10.95
CA GLU A 57 2.07 31.10 11.56
C GLU A 57 2.82 29.82 11.15
N LYS A 58 2.90 28.85 12.06
CA LYS A 58 3.50 27.55 11.77
C LYS A 58 2.43 26.48 11.86
N ILE A 59 2.38 25.62 10.85
CA ILE A 59 1.55 24.41 10.85
C ILE A 59 2.36 23.31 11.54
N ALA A 60 1.75 22.59 12.47
CA ALA A 60 2.40 21.49 13.17
C ALA A 60 1.54 20.23 13.17
N ILE A 61 2.20 19.12 12.85
CA ILE A 61 1.64 17.78 12.85
C ILE A 61 2.70 16.89 13.50
N ASP A 62 2.31 16.14 14.52
CA ASP A 62 3.23 15.30 15.27
C ASP A 62 3.88 14.23 14.39
N GLY A 63 5.18 14.01 14.60
CA GLY A 63 5.97 13.05 13.84
C GLY A 63 6.28 13.46 12.39
N CYS A 64 6.00 14.71 11.99
CA CYS A 64 6.37 15.22 10.67
C CYS A 64 7.73 15.94 10.66
N SER A 65 8.42 15.82 9.54
CA SER A 65 9.56 16.69 9.17
C SER A 65 9.05 17.93 8.44
N TYR A 66 9.92 18.91 8.17
CA TYR A 66 9.52 20.18 7.55
C TYR A 66 10.34 20.47 6.30
N THR A 67 9.73 21.01 5.26
CA THR A 67 10.42 21.36 4.01
C THR A 67 11.52 22.41 4.24
N TYR A 68 12.65 22.29 3.55
CA TYR A 68 13.84 23.16 3.69
C TYR A 68 14.12 24.05 2.47
N LYS A 69 13.15 24.20 1.56
CA LYS A 69 13.36 25.03 0.36
C LYS A 69 13.31 26.51 0.74
N ALA A 70 14.47 27.16 0.75
CA ALA A 70 14.62 28.56 1.12
C ALA A 70 13.57 29.47 0.46
N SER A 71 12.97 30.36 1.26
CA SER A 71 11.91 31.30 0.86
C SER A 71 10.55 30.68 0.47
N TYR A 72 10.36 29.36 0.59
CA TYR A 72 9.05 28.70 0.47
C TYR A 72 8.45 28.45 1.86
N PRO A 73 7.11 28.34 1.99
CA PRO A 73 6.49 27.95 3.25
C PRO A 73 7.08 26.67 3.82
N SER A 74 7.36 26.67 5.13
CA SER A 74 7.76 25.48 5.88
C SER A 74 6.54 24.60 6.10
N MET A 75 6.40 23.55 5.28
CA MET A 75 5.26 22.62 5.33
C MET A 75 5.67 21.30 5.98
N PRO A 76 4.82 20.74 6.86
CA PRO A 76 5.05 19.41 7.43
C PRO A 76 4.90 18.32 6.35
N TYR A 77 5.74 17.29 6.40
CA TYR A 77 5.64 16.10 5.56
C TYR A 77 6.09 14.83 6.30
N LYS A 78 5.62 13.68 5.82
CA LYS A 78 6.11 12.35 6.20
C LYS A 78 6.78 11.69 5.00
N SER A 79 7.76 10.84 5.26
CA SER A 79 8.47 10.07 4.25
C SER A 79 8.75 8.67 4.75
N GLU A 80 8.57 7.67 3.90
CA GLU A 80 8.99 6.30 4.16
C GLU A 80 10.01 5.85 3.12
N VAL A 81 10.99 5.06 3.57
CA VAL A 81 12.02 4.49 2.71
C VAL A 81 11.63 3.07 2.35
N LEU A 82 11.54 2.79 1.07
CA LEU A 82 11.25 1.46 0.54
C LEU A 82 12.51 0.87 -0.07
N THR A 83 12.84 -0.36 0.31
CA THR A 83 13.95 -1.11 -0.27
C THR A 83 13.41 -2.16 -1.24
N PHE A 84 13.98 -2.19 -2.44
CA PHE A 84 13.65 -3.16 -3.49
C PHE A 84 14.92 -3.87 -3.96
N PRO A 85 14.80 -5.13 -4.44
CA PRO A 85 15.91 -5.81 -5.09
C PRO A 85 16.43 -5.04 -6.31
N PHE A 86 17.70 -5.23 -6.63
CA PHE A 86 18.29 -4.67 -7.85
C PHE A 86 17.53 -5.14 -9.10
N GLY A 87 17.34 -4.24 -10.06
CA GLY A 87 16.57 -4.51 -11.28
C GLY A 87 15.06 -4.26 -11.17
N THR A 88 14.55 -3.93 -9.98
CA THR A 88 13.15 -3.51 -9.81
C THR A 88 12.90 -2.18 -10.50
N LYS A 89 11.87 -2.10 -11.34
CA LYS A 89 11.37 -0.86 -11.94
C LYS A 89 10.02 -0.50 -11.33
N ILE A 90 9.86 0.77 -10.95
CA ILE A 90 8.57 1.32 -10.51
C ILE A 90 7.81 1.73 -11.77
N GLU A 91 6.72 1.05 -12.08
CA GLU A 91 5.89 1.35 -13.25
C GLU A 91 4.91 2.50 -13.00
N SER A 92 4.29 2.54 -11.83
CA SER A 92 3.33 3.59 -11.46
C SER A 92 3.32 3.85 -9.96
N ILE A 93 2.86 5.05 -9.60
CA ILE A 93 2.49 5.42 -8.23
C ILE A 93 1.11 6.05 -8.32
N ASP A 94 0.12 5.42 -7.71
CA ASP A 94 -1.25 5.91 -7.65
C ASP A 94 -1.52 6.49 -6.26
N VAL A 95 -1.94 7.76 -6.20
CA VAL A 95 -2.23 8.45 -4.96
C VAL A 95 -3.73 8.66 -4.83
N LYS A 96 -4.31 8.13 -3.76
CA LYS A 96 -5.68 8.40 -3.34
C LYS A 96 -5.64 9.31 -2.12
N VAL A 97 -6.39 10.42 -2.19
CA VAL A 97 -6.53 11.36 -1.08
C VAL A 97 -7.90 11.16 -0.48
N ASP A 98 -7.96 11.04 0.84
CA ASP A 98 -9.20 10.93 1.60
C ASP A 98 -9.20 11.94 2.76
N ASN A 99 -10.37 12.20 3.34
CA ASN A 99 -10.56 13.04 4.53
C ASN A 99 -9.94 14.45 4.43
N ILE A 100 -10.19 15.16 3.32
CA ILE A 100 -9.69 16.52 3.10
C ILE A 100 -10.29 17.48 4.13
N GLN A 101 -9.43 18.20 4.83
CA GLN A 101 -9.80 19.27 5.76
C GLN A 101 -9.37 20.62 5.21
N ILE A 102 -10.25 21.62 5.33
CA ILE A 102 -9.98 23.00 4.93
C ILE A 102 -9.93 23.85 6.19
N MET A 103 -8.83 24.57 6.39
CA MET A 103 -8.61 25.43 7.56
C MET A 103 -8.26 26.84 7.09
N HIS A 104 -8.79 27.84 7.78
CA HIS A 104 -8.41 29.24 7.58
C HIS A 104 -7.19 29.58 8.44
N ILE A 105 -6.20 30.24 7.86
CA ILE A 105 -4.95 30.66 8.51
C ILE A 105 -4.87 32.18 8.38
N GLY A 106 -4.67 32.87 9.52
CA GLY A 106 -4.77 34.33 9.58
C GLY A 106 -3.50 35.05 9.14
N LYS A 107 -2.33 34.39 9.26
CA LYS A 107 -1.03 34.93 8.85
C LYS A 107 -0.39 34.09 7.75
N LYS A 108 0.69 34.59 7.16
CA LYS A 108 1.50 33.79 6.23
C LYS A 108 2.21 32.67 6.98
N ILE A 109 2.39 31.53 6.32
CA ILE A 109 3.15 30.43 6.88
C ILE A 109 4.63 30.81 6.93
N ILE A 110 5.31 30.47 8.03
CA ILE A 110 6.74 30.74 8.22
C ILE A 110 7.57 30.17 7.06
N PRO A 111 8.53 30.93 6.51
CA PRO A 111 9.41 30.40 5.46
C PRO A 111 10.34 29.32 6.02
N ALA A 112 10.68 28.36 5.17
CA ALA A 112 11.69 27.36 5.45
C ALA A 112 13.08 28.00 5.61
N ALA A 113 13.84 27.51 6.60
CA ALA A 113 15.21 27.92 6.83
C ALA A 113 16.13 27.45 5.68
N GLU A 114 17.23 28.18 5.48
CA GLU A 114 18.31 27.71 4.61
C GLU A 114 19.03 26.52 5.26
N PRO A 115 19.43 25.50 4.47
CA PRO A 115 20.14 24.32 4.97
C PRO A 115 21.56 24.61 5.44
#